data_AF-A0A520T5K4-F1
#
_entry.id   AF-A0A520T5K4-F1
#
_cell.length_a   1.000
_cell.length_b   1.000
_cell.length_c   1.000
_cell.angle_alpha   90.00
_cell.angle_beta   90.00
_cell.angle_gamma   90.00
#
_symmetry.space_group_name_H-M   'P 1'
#
loop_
_entity.id
_entity.type
_entity.pdbx_description
1 polymer ?
#
loop_
_entity_poly.entity_id
_entity_poly.type
_entity_poly.pdbx_seq_one_letter_code
_entity_poly.pdbx_strand_id
1 'polypeptide(L)' 'MSQLHPLKVLNSSHLSEKASLAIQNANSYVFKVSSSADKLQVKKAIESLYKVEVEKVNIVNVKGKTKRTLKNKIRKKS' A
#
# COMPACT_ATOMS: atom_id res chain seq x y z
N MET A 1 -17.11 8.18 -10.31
CA MET A 1 -16.22 7.51 -9.32
C MET A 1 -16.85 6.18 -8.93
N SER A 2 -16.28 5.04 -9.33
CA SER A 2 -16.78 3.72 -8.97
C SER A 2 -16.41 3.40 -7.51
N GLN A 3 -17.41 3.05 -6.68
CA GLN A 3 -17.20 2.58 -5.31
C GLN A 3 -16.42 1.25 -5.33
N LEU A 4 -15.14 1.28 -4.97
CA LEU A 4 -14.41 0.05 -4.62
C LEU A 4 -14.75 -0.34 -3.18
N HIS A 5 -15.01 -1.62 -2.96
CA HIS A 5 -15.27 -2.16 -1.63
C HIS A 5 -14.00 -2.07 -0.75
N PRO A 6 -14.08 -1.71 0.55
CA PRO A 6 -12.92 -1.44 1.41
C PRO A 6 -11.89 -2.56 1.47
N LEU A 7 -12.37 -3.81 1.47
CA LEU A 7 -11.52 -5.02 1.48
C LEU A 7 -10.63 -5.15 0.25
N LYS A 8 -11.01 -4.52 -0.87
CA LYS A 8 -10.24 -4.56 -2.13
C LYS A 8 -9.15 -3.48 -2.17
N VAL A 9 -9.15 -2.53 -1.23
CA VAL A 9 -8.24 -1.37 -1.24
C VAL A 9 -6.92 -1.66 -0.53
N LEU A 10 -6.98 -2.30 0.64
CA LEU A 10 -5.80 -2.68 1.46
C LEU A 10 -5.41 -4.13 1.19
N ASN A 11 -4.17 -4.36 0.75
CA ASN A 11 -3.66 -5.71 0.50
C ASN A 11 -2.92 -6.27 1.72
N SER A 12 -1.95 -5.54 2.26
CA SER A 12 -1.13 -5.98 3.41
C SER A 12 -0.42 -4.81 4.10
N SER A 13 0.04 -4.99 5.34
CA SER A 13 1.03 -4.08 5.94
C SER A 13 2.39 -4.23 5.25
N HIS A 14 3.23 -3.19 5.31
CA HIS A 14 4.57 -3.19 4.73
C HIS A 14 5.64 -3.05 5.82
N LEU A 15 6.40 -4.13 6.04
CA LEU A 15 7.46 -4.16 7.05
C LEU A 15 8.84 -3.91 6.41
N SER A 16 9.58 -2.95 6.95
CA SER A 16 10.97 -2.60 6.61
C SER A 16 11.56 -1.76 7.74
N GLU A 17 12.88 -1.56 7.81
CA GLU A 17 13.47 -0.69 8.85
C GLU A 17 12.88 0.73 8.78
N LYS A 18 12.69 1.24 7.56
CA LYS A 18 12.06 2.55 7.32
C LYS A 18 10.62 2.61 7.81
N ALA A 19 9.84 1.54 7.65
CA ALA A 19 8.47 1.49 8.15
C ALA A 19 8.43 1.53 9.68
N SER A 20 9.32 0.79 10.34
CA SER A 20 9.45 0.83 11.81
C SER A 20 9.84 2.21 12.32
N LEU A 21 10.79 2.88 11.66
CA LEU A 21 11.18 4.25 11.98
C LEU A 21 10.04 5.26 11.78
N ALA A 22 9.22 5.08 10.74
CA ALA A 22 8.05 5.94 10.49
C ALA A 22 6.99 5.84 11.60
N ILE A 23 6.79 4.64 12.16
CA ILE A 23 5.91 4.43 13.31
C ILE A 23 6.47 5.15 14.54
N GLN A 24 7.76 5.00 14.84
CA GLN A 24 8.38 5.61 16.03
C GLN A 24 8.43 7.14 15.96
N ASN A 25 8.82 7.71 14.82
CA ASN A 25 9.10 9.15 14.72
C ASN A 25 7.86 9.98 14.39
N ALA A 26 6.88 9.40 13.67
CA ALA A 26 5.78 10.16 13.07
C ALA A 26 4.44 9.43 13.15
N ASN A 27 4.32 8.38 13.98
CA ASN A 27 3.13 7.53 14.12
C ASN A 27 2.52 7.11 12.77
N SER A 28 3.38 6.89 11.78
CA SER A 28 2.99 6.71 10.38
C SER A 28 3.12 5.25 9.99
N TYR A 29 2.00 4.64 9.63
CA TYR A 29 1.93 3.24 9.20
C TYR A 29 2.03 3.11 7.68
N VAL A 30 2.72 2.06 7.22
CA VAL A 30 2.96 1.82 5.79
C VAL A 30 2.21 0.56 5.34
N PHE A 31 1.43 0.71 4.27
CA PHE A 31 0.60 -0.37 3.71
C PHE A 31 0.85 -0.56 2.22
N LYS A 32 0.69 -1.79 1.76
CA LYS A 32 0.54 -2.12 0.34
C LYS A 32 -0.94 -2.02 -0.02
N VAL A 33 -1.25 -1.15 -0.97
CA VAL A 33 -2.61 -0.90 -1.45
C VAL A 33 -2.78 -1.37 -2.90
N SER A 34 -4.03 -1.46 -3.35
CA SER A 34 -4.35 -1.71 -4.76
C SER A 34 -3.86 -0.57 -5.65
N SER A 35 -3.36 -0.89 -6.85
CA SER A 35 -2.84 0.09 -7.81
C SER A 35 -3.90 1.05 -8.36
N SER A 36 -5.18 0.68 -8.26
CA SER A 36 -6.30 1.52 -8.69
C SER A 36 -6.91 2.35 -7.56
N ALA A 37 -6.35 2.29 -6.35
CA ALA A 37 -6.91 2.97 -5.20
C ALA A 37 -6.55 4.47 -5.17
N ASP A 38 -7.54 5.30 -4.88
CA ASP A 38 -7.34 6.73 -4.62
C ASP A 38 -7.12 7.02 -3.12
N LYS A 39 -6.51 8.16 -2.79
CA LYS A 39 -6.20 8.57 -1.41
C LYS A 39 -7.44 8.62 -0.51
N LEU A 40 -8.57 9.09 -1.05
CA LEU A 40 -9.84 9.16 -0.33
C LEU A 40 -10.38 7.76 0.02
N GLN A 41 -10.18 6.80 -0.88
CA GLN A 41 -10.62 5.41 -0.66
C GLN A 41 -9.74 4.74 0.39
N VAL A 42 -8.42 4.94 0.33
CA VAL A 42 -7.47 4.41 1.32
C VAL A 42 -7.78 4.96 2.71
N LYS A 43 -8.03 6.27 2.83
CA LYS A 43 -8.41 6.91 4.10
C LYS A 43 -9.64 6.24 4.70
N LYS A 44 -10.75 6.21 3.96
CA LYS A 44 -12.01 5.60 4.41
C LYS A 44 -11.86 4.12 4.79
N ALA A 45 -11.05 3.37 4.03
CA ALA A 45 -10.84 1.95 4.29
C ALA A 45 -10.07 1.72 5.60
N ILE A 46 -9.02 2.50 5.87
CA ILE A 46 -8.27 2.41 7.14
C ILE A 46 -9.16 2.79 8.32
N GLU A 47 -9.88 3.92 8.21
CA GLU A 47 -10.78 4.40 9.27
C GLU A 47 -11.86 3.35 9.60
N SER A 48 -12.45 2.73 8.58
CA SER A 48 -13.51 1.72 8.77
C SER A 48 -12.98 0.41 9.36
N LEU A 49 -11.81 -0.07 8.90
CA LEU A 49 -11.28 -1.37 9.31
C LEU A 49 -10.62 -1.32 10.71
N TYR A 50 -9.91 -0.24 11.01
CA TYR A 50 -9.14 -0.11 12.24
C TYR A 50 -9.81 0.80 13.27
N LYS A 51 -10.92 1.48 12.92
CA LYS A 51 -11.66 2.39 13.80
C LYS A 51 -10.77 3.49 14.40
N VAL A 52 -9.89 4.04 13.57
CA VAL A 52 -8.95 5.12 13.91
C VAL A 52 -9.23 6.34 13.04
N GLU A 53 -8.81 7.52 13.48
CA GLU A 53 -8.85 8.73 12.66
C GLU A 53 -7.55 8.89 11.86
N VAL A 54 -7.66 9.23 10.57
CA VAL A 54 -6.51 9.39 9.68
C VAL A 54 -6.31 10.85 9.31
N GLU A 55 -5.19 11.43 9.72
CA GLU A 55 -4.86 12.82 9.41
C GLU A 55 -4.54 13.01 7.92
N LYS A 56 -3.60 12.21 7.39
CA LYS A 56 -3.09 12.35 6.02
C LYS A 56 -2.71 11.02 5.40
N VAL A 57 -2.90 10.91 4.08
CA VAL A 57 -2.50 9.73 3.29
C VAL A 57 -1.53 10.15 2.18
N ASN A 58 -0.38 9.49 2.14
CA ASN A 58 0.61 9.61 1.06
C ASN A 58 0.72 8.28 0.31
N ILE A 59 0.73 8.31 -1.02
CA ILE A 59 0.80 7.13 -1.88
C ILE A 59 1.97 7.30 -2.85
N VAL A 60 2.73 6.22 -3.03
CA VAL A 60 3.84 6.13 -3.99
C VAL A 60 3.70 4.86 -4.81
N ASN A 61 3.92 4.95 -6.13
CA ASN A 61 3.92 3.81 -7.03
C ASN A 61 5.31 3.18 -7.12
N VAL A 62 5.43 1.93 -6.67
CA VAL A 62 6.69 1.15 -6.76
C VAL A 62 6.66 0.29 -8.01
N LYS A 63 7.60 0.52 -8.93
CA LYS A 63 7.74 -0.29 -10.15
C LYS A 63 8.33 -1.67 -9.81
N GLY A 64 7.76 -2.70 -10.41
CA GLY A 64 8.24 -4.08 -10.30
C GLY A 64 9.67 -4.26 -10.81
N LYS A 65 10.47 -5.06 -10.07
CA LYS A 65 11.85 -5.39 -10.49
C LYS A 65 11.81 -6.37 -11.68
N THR A 66 12.64 -6.09 -12.68
CA THR A 66 12.92 -7.03 -13.77
C THR A 66 13.76 -8.19 -13.24
N LYS A 67 13.32 -9.43 -13.47
CA LYS A 67 14.02 -10.66 -13.05
C LYS A 67 14.12 -11.63 -14.22
N ARG A 68 15.23 -12.39 -14.27
CA ARG A 68 15.40 -13.49 -15.22
C ARG A 68 14.79 -14.75 -14.61
N THR A 69 13.93 -15.41 -15.39
CA THR A 69 13.32 -16.68 -14.99
C THR A 69 14.23 -17.84 -15.40
N LEU A 70 14.06 -19.01 -14.80
CA LEU A 70 14.84 -20.24 -15.11
C LEU A 70 14.91 -20.56 -16.61
N LYS A 71 13.85 -20.27 -17.38
CA LYS A 71 13.80 -20.45 -18.84
C LYS A 71 14.53 -19.34 -19.65
N ASN A 72 15.49 -18.64 -19.07
CA ASN A 72 16.18 -17.46 -19.63
C ASN A 72 15.27 -16.30 -20.10
N LYS A 73 13.97 -16.30 -19.77
CA LYS A 73 13.03 -15.23 -20.11
C LYS A 73 13.10 -14.10 -19.09
N ILE A 74 13.23 -12.88 -19.59
CA ILE A 74 13.17 -11.65 -18.79
C ILE A 74 11.70 -11.33 -18.50
N ARG A 75 11.32 -11.26 -17.22
CA ARG A 75 9.96 -10.88 -16.80
C ARG A 75 10.03 -9.80 -15.71
N LYS A 76 9.14 -8.82 -15.76
CA LYS A 76 8.94 -7.87 -14.65
C LYS A 76 7.97 -8.51 -13.67
N LYS A 77 8.30 -8.52 -12.37
CA LYS A 77 7.37 -8.92 -11.33
C LYS A 77 6.30 -7.83 -11.22
N SER A 78 5.08 -8.14 -11.66
CA SER A 78 3.89 -7.27 -11.52
C SER A 78 3.55 -7.04 -10.05
#